data_AF-H6Q8G0-F1
#
_entry.id   AF-H6Q8G0-F1
#
_cell.length_a   1.000
_cell.length_b   1.000
_cell.length_c   1.000
_cell.angle_alpha   90.00
_cell.angle_beta   90.00
_cell.angle_gamma   90.00
#
_symmetry.space_group_name_H-M   'P 1'
#
loop_
_entity.id
_entity.type
_entity.pdbx_description
1 polymer ?
#
loop_
_entity_poly.entity_id
_entity_poly.type
_entity_poly.pdbx_seq_one_letter_code
_entity_poly.pdbx_strand_id
1 'polypeptide(L)'
;MTGSKGLLLALALAVALSAASVYTVDHYVVINYTAWATQVKPTYIFKLGNCDVYVYVARTFNDTTVLLNSPEPVPPRLEPMSEEDVEKVIDALVRLPGETKVGLSILHVFKLKNGDIVGGESSEDLVLNATSLEDLVNKASEKLGIKVYKRPAEADKFMEEVKRKGANTTTTQGLIAKVASIRNIYKRIGDVVLKISYIDRTVYVGATNLTDAVAYVKELERQLGKPLPVYIRVGSYWVSGEKEQALLEAAEQWEKEMKTVRVITEGNRTKAVEGIVHIIHPSAGDLGPVVVVFPYVNGTPPDEGTAKRLVGRFVELAGFCPQPLVVEFWPKTGVEYLVGRANYASYAVPIIALAVAALAALRLKRR
;
A
#
# COMPACT_ATOMS: atom_id res chain seq x y z
N MET A 1 10.04 -35.93 19.57
CA MET A 1 9.19 -35.02 20.38
C MET A 1 9.75 -33.60 20.48
N THR A 2 10.23 -33.01 19.38
CA THR A 2 10.91 -31.69 19.37
C THR A 2 10.22 -30.64 18.47
N GLY A 3 9.27 -31.05 17.62
CA GLY A 3 8.62 -30.16 16.64
C GLY A 3 7.52 -29.24 17.20
N SER A 4 6.86 -29.60 18.30
CA SER A 4 5.71 -28.83 18.83
C SER A 4 6.12 -27.57 19.61
N LYS A 5 7.29 -27.59 20.28
CA LYS A 5 7.80 -26.44 21.03
C LYS A 5 8.27 -25.32 20.10
N GLY A 6 8.90 -25.66 18.98
CA GLY A 6 9.33 -24.68 17.96
C GLY A 6 8.14 -24.00 17.28
N LEU A 7 7.09 -24.76 16.96
CA LEU A 7 5.86 -24.24 16.38
C LEU A 7 5.12 -23.32 17.36
N LEU A 8 4.97 -23.71 18.62
CA LEU A 8 4.32 -22.87 19.66
C LEU A 8 5.11 -21.59 19.94
N LEU A 9 6.44 -21.64 19.93
CA LEU A 9 7.30 -20.47 20.11
C LEU A 9 7.20 -19.53 18.90
N ALA A 10 7.21 -20.06 17.67
CA ALA A 10 7.01 -19.28 16.45
C ALA A 10 5.62 -18.64 16.39
N LEU A 11 4.58 -19.36 16.85
CA LEU A 11 3.21 -18.85 16.92
C LEU A 11 3.06 -17.76 17.99
N ALA A 12 3.65 -17.96 19.17
CA ALA A 12 3.65 -16.97 20.25
C ALA A 12 4.43 -15.71 19.84
N LEU A 13 5.54 -15.86 19.12
CA LEU A 13 6.29 -14.75 18.56
C LEU A 13 5.46 -14.01 17.51
N ALA A 14 4.83 -14.72 16.56
CA ALA A 14 3.96 -14.12 15.56
C ALA A 14 2.76 -13.36 16.17
N VAL A 15 2.16 -13.88 17.24
CA VAL A 15 1.07 -13.22 17.98
C VAL A 15 1.55 -12.01 18.79
N ALA A 16 2.75 -12.07 19.39
CA ALA A 16 3.31 -10.94 20.12
C ALA A 16 3.78 -9.81 19.17
N LEU A 17 4.34 -10.18 18.00
CA LEU A 17 4.74 -9.26 16.95
C LEU A 17 3.51 -8.58 16.31
N SER A 18 2.43 -9.33 16.08
CA SER A 18 1.19 -8.73 15.58
C SER A 18 0.52 -7.81 16.59
N ALA A 19 0.60 -8.07 17.90
CA ALA A 19 0.01 -7.21 18.94
C ALA A 19 0.70 -5.84 19.10
N ALA A 20 2.00 -5.74 18.77
CA ALA A 20 2.75 -4.47 18.81
C ALA A 20 2.58 -3.65 17.52
N SER A 21 2.29 -4.32 16.39
CA SER A 21 2.03 -3.66 15.09
C SER A 21 0.55 -3.37 14.86
N VAL A 22 -0.36 -4.17 15.43
CA VAL A 22 -1.81 -4.05 15.25
C VAL A 22 -2.48 -4.09 16.61
N TYR A 23 -3.18 -3.01 16.94
CA TYR A 23 -3.86 -2.87 18.23
C TYR A 23 -5.13 -2.04 18.05
N THR A 24 -5.91 -1.93 19.13
CA THR A 24 -7.11 -1.10 19.15
C THR A 24 -6.90 0.12 20.03
N VAL A 25 -7.40 1.26 19.58
CA VAL A 25 -7.52 2.49 20.38
C VAL A 25 -8.96 2.93 20.25
N ASP A 26 -9.65 3.05 21.38
CA ASP A 26 -11.12 3.13 21.41
C ASP A 26 -11.72 1.93 20.63
N HIS A 27 -12.41 2.18 19.52
CA HIS A 27 -12.92 1.15 18.59
C HIS A 27 -12.19 1.13 17.24
N TYR A 28 -11.12 1.91 17.07
CA TYR A 28 -10.34 1.95 15.83
C TYR A 28 -9.30 0.83 15.79
N VAL A 29 -9.04 0.31 14.60
CA VAL A 29 -7.95 -0.65 14.39
C VAL A 29 -6.73 0.13 13.92
N VAL A 30 -5.68 0.11 14.73
CA VAL A 30 -4.42 0.81 14.45
C VAL A 30 -3.40 -0.19 13.90
N ILE A 31 -2.76 0.16 12.79
CA ILE A 31 -1.63 -0.53 12.17
C ILE A 31 -0.42 0.40 12.24
N ASN A 32 0.58 0.05 13.05
CA ASN A 32 1.80 0.81 13.24
C ASN A 32 2.95 0.18 12.45
N TYR A 33 3.21 0.73 11.26
CA TYR A 33 4.27 0.28 10.36
C TYR A 33 5.67 0.55 10.91
N THR A 34 5.84 1.61 11.70
CA THR A 34 7.12 1.87 12.39
C THR A 34 7.44 0.78 13.41
N ALA A 35 6.45 0.40 14.23
CA ALA A 35 6.62 -0.70 15.18
C ALA A 35 6.95 -2.01 14.45
N TRP A 36 6.25 -2.29 13.35
CA TRP A 36 6.49 -3.47 12.51
C TRP A 36 7.94 -3.55 12.00
N ALA A 37 8.52 -2.44 11.54
CA ALA A 37 9.90 -2.40 11.07
C ALA A 37 10.97 -2.63 12.16
N THR A 38 10.64 -2.28 13.41
CA THR A 38 11.55 -2.38 14.56
C THR A 38 11.44 -3.68 15.35
N GLN A 39 10.44 -4.52 15.03
CA GLN A 39 10.15 -5.76 15.74
C GLN A 39 11.11 -6.90 15.42
N VAL A 40 11.80 -6.81 14.30
CA VAL A 40 12.84 -7.76 13.90
C VAL A 40 14.16 -7.26 14.44
N LYS A 41 14.94 -8.14 15.07
CA LYS A 41 16.30 -7.79 15.49
C LYS A 41 17.17 -7.56 14.24
N PRO A 42 17.66 -6.32 14.00
CA PRO A 42 18.56 -6.05 12.89
C PRO A 42 19.93 -6.70 13.10
N THR A 43 20.65 -6.90 11.99
CA THR A 43 22.06 -7.35 12.01
C THR A 43 22.95 -6.25 12.59
N TYR A 44 22.75 -5.01 12.14
CA TYR A 44 23.47 -3.84 12.64
C TYR A 44 22.49 -2.69 12.88
N ILE A 45 22.81 -1.84 13.86
CA ILE A 45 22.16 -0.55 14.07
C ILE A 45 23.26 0.49 14.13
N PHE A 46 23.19 1.49 13.26
CA PHE A 46 24.12 2.61 13.32
C PHE A 46 23.43 3.92 12.97
N LYS A 47 24.08 5.02 13.34
CA LYS A 47 23.65 6.37 13.00
C LYS A 47 24.39 6.91 11.78
N LEU A 48 23.63 7.56 10.90
CA LEU A 48 24.12 8.45 9.86
C LEU A 48 23.62 9.86 10.16
N GLY A 49 24.45 10.65 10.85
CA GLY A 49 24.00 11.93 11.42
C GLY A 49 22.88 11.70 12.44
N ASN A 50 21.70 12.28 12.18
CA ASN A 50 20.51 12.13 13.02
C ASN A 50 19.61 10.94 12.63
N CYS A 51 19.97 10.21 11.57
CA CYS A 51 19.17 9.10 11.05
C CYS A 51 19.58 7.77 11.67
N ASP A 52 18.61 7.07 12.27
CA ASP A 52 18.78 5.70 12.72
C ASP A 52 18.61 4.74 11.53
N VAL A 53 19.63 3.92 11.27
CA VAL A 53 19.65 2.95 10.18
C VAL A 53 19.60 1.54 10.75
N TYR A 54 18.58 0.78 10.35
CA TYR A 54 18.36 -0.60 10.73
C TYR A 54 18.75 -1.48 9.55
N VAL A 55 19.82 -2.27 9.70
CA VAL A 55 20.39 -3.08 8.62
C VAL A 55 20.15 -4.56 8.85
N TYR A 56 19.66 -5.24 7.81
CA TYR A 56 19.47 -6.68 7.76
C TYR A 56 20.35 -7.29 6.65
N VAL A 57 21.10 -8.34 6.95
CA VAL A 57 21.99 -9.00 5.98
C VAL A 57 21.52 -10.44 5.72
N ALA A 58 21.03 -10.71 4.50
CA ALA A 58 20.46 -12.00 4.11
C ALA A 58 21.53 -13.03 3.76
N ARG A 59 21.73 -14.08 4.56
CA ARG A 59 22.83 -15.04 4.30
C ARG A 59 22.66 -15.81 2.97
N THR A 60 21.43 -16.05 2.53
CA THR A 60 21.07 -16.64 1.23
C THR A 60 19.82 -15.94 0.70
N PHE A 61 19.49 -16.14 -0.59
CA PHE A 61 18.24 -15.63 -1.17
C PHE A 61 16.98 -16.20 -0.48
N ASN A 62 17.11 -17.40 0.11
CA ASN A 62 16.04 -18.05 0.88
C ASN A 62 16.11 -17.73 2.38
N ASP A 63 17.20 -17.13 2.87
CA ASP A 63 17.26 -16.65 4.24
C ASP A 63 16.39 -15.43 4.32
N THR A 64 15.26 -15.61 4.96
CA THR A 64 14.22 -14.62 5.15
C THR A 64 14.81 -13.37 5.80
N THR A 65 15.07 -12.32 5.02
CA THR A 65 15.04 -10.99 5.61
C THR A 65 13.60 -10.72 5.98
N VAL A 66 13.42 -10.38 7.25
CA VAL A 66 12.13 -10.60 7.89
C VAL A 66 11.12 -9.54 7.47
N LEU A 67 11.50 -8.37 6.94
CA LEU A 67 10.49 -7.34 6.62
C LEU A 67 9.79 -7.60 5.29
N LEU A 68 10.49 -8.06 4.26
CA LEU A 68 9.85 -8.41 2.98
C LEU A 68 9.15 -9.77 2.99
N ASN A 69 9.57 -10.67 3.87
CA ASN A 69 8.91 -11.97 4.07
C ASN A 69 7.97 -12.01 5.29
N SER A 70 7.89 -10.93 6.10
CA SER A 70 6.85 -10.79 7.11
C SER A 70 5.60 -10.29 6.39
N PRO A 71 4.52 -11.07 6.37
CA PRO A 71 3.27 -10.58 5.80
C PRO A 71 2.92 -9.26 6.48
N GLU A 72 2.49 -8.27 5.69
CA GLU A 72 1.91 -7.05 6.23
C GLU A 72 0.94 -7.42 7.36
N PRO A 73 0.98 -6.74 8.52
CA PRO A 73 0.11 -7.10 9.62
C PRO A 73 -1.34 -7.12 9.15
N VAL A 74 -1.97 -8.29 9.12
CA VAL A 74 -3.34 -8.44 8.63
C VAL A 74 -4.28 -7.94 9.71
N PRO A 75 -4.92 -6.77 9.53
CA PRO A 75 -5.81 -6.26 10.55
C PRO A 75 -7.09 -7.10 10.57
N PRO A 76 -7.82 -7.17 11.71
CA PRO A 76 -9.15 -7.76 11.74
C PRO A 76 -10.05 -7.05 10.73
N ARG A 77 -10.86 -7.82 10.01
CA ARG A 77 -11.80 -7.29 9.02
C ARG A 77 -12.89 -6.46 9.71
N LEU A 78 -13.04 -5.21 9.30
CA LEU A 78 -14.13 -4.35 9.72
C LEU A 78 -15.38 -4.61 8.87
N GLU A 79 -16.55 -4.44 9.47
CA GLU A 79 -17.81 -4.49 8.73
C GLU A 79 -17.94 -3.25 7.84
N PRO A 80 -18.21 -3.44 6.52
CA PRO A 80 -18.36 -2.32 5.61
C PRO A 80 -19.61 -1.51 5.91
N MET A 81 -19.53 -0.19 5.77
CA MET A 81 -20.67 0.71 5.94
C MET A 81 -21.72 0.50 4.85
N SER A 82 -22.95 0.96 5.12
CA SER A 82 -23.97 1.11 4.08
C SER A 82 -23.53 2.17 3.04
N GLU A 83 -24.06 2.11 1.81
CA GLU A 83 -23.75 3.13 0.80
C GLU A 83 -24.20 4.53 1.24
N GLU A 84 -25.35 4.64 1.90
CA GLU A 84 -25.86 5.90 2.43
C GLU A 84 -24.92 6.49 3.49
N ASP A 85 -24.33 5.65 4.33
CA ASP A 85 -23.36 6.09 5.32
C ASP A 85 -22.04 6.52 4.68
N VAL A 86 -21.61 5.87 3.60
CA VAL A 86 -20.45 6.30 2.82
C VAL A 86 -20.67 7.71 2.29
N GLU A 87 -21.85 8.01 1.73
CA GLU A 87 -22.17 9.35 1.23
C GLU A 87 -22.14 10.41 2.34
N LYS A 88 -22.72 10.10 3.52
CA LYS A 88 -22.66 10.98 4.70
C LYS A 88 -21.22 11.22 5.16
N VAL A 89 -20.40 10.18 5.19
CA VAL A 89 -18.97 10.31 5.54
C VAL A 89 -18.24 11.16 4.52
N ILE A 90 -18.52 11.01 3.22
CA ILE A 90 -17.93 11.84 2.17
C ILE A 90 -18.29 13.31 2.37
N ASP A 91 -19.57 13.61 2.63
CA ASP A 91 -20.03 14.97 2.91
C ASP A 91 -19.31 15.60 4.11
N ALA A 92 -19.12 14.84 5.19
CA ALA A 92 -18.36 15.30 6.35
C ALA A 92 -16.86 15.48 6.02
N LEU A 93 -16.29 14.56 5.24
CA LEU A 93 -14.88 14.54 4.85
C LEU A 93 -14.49 15.75 4.00
N VAL A 94 -15.30 16.12 3.01
CA VAL A 94 -14.99 17.25 2.12
C VAL A 94 -15.03 18.60 2.86
N ARG A 95 -15.81 18.70 3.94
CA ARG A 95 -15.92 19.89 4.80
C ARG A 95 -14.73 20.11 5.73
N LEU A 96 -13.92 19.08 5.98
CA LEU A 96 -12.69 19.26 6.74
C LEU A 96 -11.76 20.25 6.01
N PRO A 97 -10.85 20.94 6.72
CA PRO A 97 -9.83 21.76 6.06
C PRO A 97 -8.88 20.87 5.25
N GLY A 98 -8.15 21.47 4.30
CA GLY A 98 -7.12 20.77 3.52
C GLY A 98 -7.57 20.32 2.14
N GLU A 99 -6.64 19.70 1.42
CA GLU A 99 -6.79 19.34 -0.01
C GLU A 99 -7.68 18.11 -0.17
N THR A 100 -8.63 18.18 -1.10
CA THR A 100 -9.47 17.04 -1.49
C THR A 100 -9.06 16.53 -2.86
N LYS A 101 -8.64 15.26 -2.89
CA LYS A 101 -8.36 14.51 -4.11
C LYS A 101 -9.44 13.46 -4.32
N VAL A 102 -10.07 13.43 -5.49
CA VAL A 102 -11.09 12.45 -5.87
C VAL A 102 -10.52 11.51 -6.93
N GLY A 103 -10.57 10.21 -6.66
CA GLY A 103 -10.25 9.17 -7.62
C GLY A 103 -11.51 8.70 -8.34
N LEU A 104 -11.50 8.84 -9.65
CA LEU A 104 -12.60 8.57 -10.55
C LEU A 104 -12.33 7.31 -11.37
N SER A 105 -13.33 6.44 -11.51
CA SER A 105 -13.34 5.39 -12.53
C SER A 105 -14.09 5.92 -13.75
N ILE A 106 -13.41 6.00 -14.88
CA ILE A 106 -13.98 6.44 -16.15
C ILE A 106 -14.25 5.21 -16.99
N LEU A 107 -15.54 5.00 -17.28
CA LEU A 107 -16.03 3.93 -18.12
C LEU A 107 -16.20 4.45 -19.54
N HIS A 108 -15.86 3.61 -20.51
CA HIS A 108 -16.02 3.91 -21.93
C HIS A 108 -16.62 2.70 -22.65
N VAL A 109 -17.43 2.97 -23.67
CA VAL A 109 -17.95 1.94 -24.58
C VAL A 109 -17.58 2.34 -26.00
N PHE A 110 -16.97 1.42 -26.74
CA PHE A 110 -16.54 1.61 -28.11
C PHE A 110 -17.20 0.61 -29.04
N LYS A 111 -17.45 1.03 -30.29
CA LYS A 111 -17.78 0.15 -31.41
C LYS A 111 -16.56 -0.05 -32.29
N LEU A 112 -16.13 -1.30 -32.43
CA LEU A 112 -15.00 -1.70 -33.24
C LEU A 112 -15.38 -1.81 -34.73
N LYS A 113 -14.36 -1.89 -35.59
CA LYS A 113 -14.53 -2.02 -37.06
C LYS A 113 -15.32 -3.26 -37.46
N ASN A 114 -15.16 -4.34 -36.71
CA ASN A 114 -15.86 -5.61 -36.92
C ASN A 114 -17.31 -5.60 -36.39
N GLY A 115 -17.77 -4.47 -35.84
CA GLY A 115 -19.12 -4.32 -35.28
C GLY A 115 -19.23 -4.63 -33.79
N ASP A 116 -18.18 -5.18 -33.18
CA ASP A 116 -18.19 -5.55 -31.76
C ASP A 116 -18.27 -4.32 -30.86
N ILE A 117 -18.96 -4.48 -29.74
CA ILE A 117 -19.06 -3.46 -28.70
C ILE A 117 -18.22 -3.90 -27.51
N VAL A 118 -17.23 -3.08 -27.17
CA VAL A 118 -16.30 -3.35 -26.07
C VAL A 118 -16.36 -2.26 -25.02
N GLY A 119 -16.28 -2.67 -23.76
CA GLY A 119 -16.12 -1.76 -22.63
C GLY A 119 -14.65 -1.59 -22.29
N GLY A 120 -14.28 -0.41 -21.82
CA GLY A 120 -12.99 -0.12 -21.22
C GLY A 120 -13.16 0.68 -19.93
N GLU A 121 -12.19 0.55 -19.02
CA GLU A 121 -12.10 1.33 -17.80
C GLU A 121 -10.73 2.02 -17.77
N SER A 122 -10.73 3.30 -17.41
CA SER A 122 -9.53 4.05 -17.05
C SER A 122 -9.74 4.73 -15.71
N SER A 123 -8.68 5.09 -15.00
CA SER A 123 -8.78 5.85 -13.74
C SER A 123 -8.15 7.23 -13.91
N GLU A 124 -8.73 8.22 -13.24
CA GLU A 124 -8.21 9.58 -13.19
C GLU A 124 -8.38 10.14 -11.79
N ASP A 125 -7.39 10.89 -11.33
CA ASP A 125 -7.45 11.58 -10.05
C ASP A 125 -7.53 13.09 -10.27
N LEU A 126 -8.47 13.75 -9.59
CA LEU A 126 -8.62 15.21 -9.63
C LEU A 126 -8.45 15.81 -8.24
N VAL A 127 -7.76 16.95 -8.14
CA VAL A 127 -7.76 17.79 -6.95
C VAL A 127 -8.85 18.84 -7.11
N LEU A 128 -9.85 18.81 -6.23
CA LEU A 128 -11.04 19.66 -6.31
C LEU A 128 -11.39 20.22 -4.93
N ASN A 129 -11.74 21.51 -4.88
CA ASN A 129 -12.30 22.10 -3.67
C ASN A 129 -13.82 21.95 -3.71
N ALA A 130 -14.38 21.12 -2.83
CA ALA A 130 -15.82 20.87 -2.75
C ALA A 130 -16.34 21.04 -1.32
N THR A 131 -17.61 21.42 -1.19
CA THR A 131 -18.29 21.65 0.10
C THR A 131 -19.29 20.56 0.47
N SER A 132 -19.62 19.71 -0.50
CA SER A 132 -20.50 18.54 -0.39
C SER A 132 -20.15 17.53 -1.49
N LEU A 133 -20.68 16.30 -1.37
CA LEU A 133 -20.61 15.26 -2.39
C LEU A 133 -21.27 15.72 -3.70
N GLU A 134 -22.38 16.44 -3.62
CA GLU A 134 -23.06 16.95 -4.82
C GLU A 134 -22.21 18.00 -5.55
N ASP A 135 -21.64 18.95 -4.81
CA ASP A 135 -20.69 19.94 -5.34
C ASP A 135 -19.44 19.25 -5.93
N LEU A 136 -18.94 18.20 -5.27
CA LEU A 136 -17.81 17.41 -5.76
C LEU A 136 -18.11 16.73 -7.11
N VAL A 137 -19.29 16.12 -7.24
CA VAL A 137 -19.75 15.47 -8.48
C VAL A 137 -19.89 16.50 -9.60
N ASN A 138 -20.51 17.65 -9.33
CA ASN A 138 -20.70 18.70 -10.31
C ASN A 138 -19.36 19.24 -10.81
N LYS A 139 -18.44 19.56 -9.90
CA LYS A 139 -17.08 20.03 -10.25
C LYS A 139 -16.27 18.99 -11.02
N ALA A 140 -16.36 17.72 -10.64
CA ALA A 140 -15.71 16.64 -11.39
C ALA A 140 -16.30 16.51 -12.81
N SER A 141 -17.62 16.65 -12.95
CA SER A 141 -18.30 16.60 -14.23
C SER A 141 -17.92 17.78 -15.14
N GLU A 142 -17.88 18.99 -14.60
CA GLU A 142 -17.41 20.19 -15.29
C GLU A 142 -15.95 20.05 -15.74
N LYS A 143 -15.08 19.55 -14.85
CA LYS A 143 -13.65 19.39 -15.13
C LYS A 143 -13.36 18.37 -16.22
N LEU A 144 -14.09 17.24 -16.23
CA LEU A 144 -13.90 16.17 -17.22
C LEU A 144 -14.70 16.36 -18.51
N GLY A 145 -15.70 17.25 -18.52
CA GLY A 145 -16.62 17.43 -19.65
C GLY A 145 -17.50 16.20 -19.92
N ILE A 146 -17.69 15.33 -18.93
CA ILE A 146 -18.52 14.12 -19.01
C ILE A 146 -19.39 14.00 -17.77
N LYS A 147 -20.47 13.22 -17.85
CA LYS A 147 -21.33 12.93 -16.70
C LYS A 147 -20.57 12.11 -15.67
N VAL A 148 -20.59 12.57 -14.42
CA VAL A 148 -20.05 11.85 -13.25
C VAL A 148 -21.19 11.38 -12.38
N TYR A 149 -21.19 10.09 -12.03
CA TYR A 149 -22.13 9.49 -11.10
C TYR A 149 -21.54 9.45 -9.69
N LYS A 150 -22.40 9.59 -8.68
CA LYS A 150 -22.01 9.47 -7.27
C LYS A 150 -21.47 8.06 -6.99
N ARG A 151 -22.17 7.04 -7.49
CA ARG A 151 -21.90 5.62 -7.21
C ARG A 151 -21.42 4.87 -8.46
N PRO A 152 -20.47 3.93 -8.30
CA PRO A 152 -20.05 3.05 -9.40
C PRO A 152 -21.21 2.28 -10.05
N ALA A 153 -22.11 1.72 -9.24
CA ALA A 153 -23.23 0.92 -9.72
C ALA A 153 -24.18 1.69 -10.67
N GLU A 154 -24.33 3.00 -10.49
CA GLU A 154 -25.14 3.84 -11.38
C GLU A 154 -24.47 4.02 -12.75
N ALA A 155 -23.16 4.21 -12.77
CA ALA A 155 -22.37 4.31 -14.00
C ALA A 155 -22.37 2.97 -14.75
N ASP A 156 -22.17 1.86 -14.03
CA ASP A 156 -22.22 0.51 -14.62
C ASP A 156 -23.58 0.22 -15.26
N LYS A 157 -24.66 0.52 -14.55
CA LYS A 157 -26.03 0.34 -15.06
C LYS A 157 -26.27 1.15 -16.33
N PHE A 158 -25.80 2.40 -16.37
CA PHE A 158 -25.87 3.23 -17.56
C PHE A 158 -25.08 2.62 -18.72
N MET A 159 -23.88 2.11 -18.46
CA MET A 159 -23.01 1.53 -19.50
C MET A 159 -23.56 0.22 -20.07
N GLU A 160 -24.15 -0.63 -19.24
CA GLU A 160 -24.85 -1.83 -19.71
C GLU A 160 -26.06 -1.49 -20.58
N GLU A 161 -26.81 -0.44 -20.23
CA GLU A 161 -27.92 0.04 -21.07
C GLU A 161 -27.41 0.57 -22.42
N VAL A 162 -26.30 1.32 -22.44
CA VAL A 162 -25.66 1.80 -23.66
C VAL A 162 -25.20 0.63 -24.53
N LYS A 163 -24.50 -0.37 -23.97
CA LYS A 163 -24.05 -1.55 -24.73
C LYS A 163 -25.22 -2.27 -25.38
N ARG A 164 -26.29 -2.51 -24.62
CA ARG A 164 -27.50 -3.19 -25.10
C ARG A 164 -28.20 -2.41 -26.22
N LYS A 165 -28.28 -1.09 -26.12
CA LYS A 165 -28.90 -0.24 -27.16
C LYS A 165 -27.99 -0.08 -28.38
N GLY A 166 -26.69 0.11 -28.18
CA GLY A 166 -25.70 0.27 -29.25
C GLY A 166 -25.55 -0.97 -30.14
N ALA A 167 -25.83 -2.16 -29.60
CA ALA A 167 -25.88 -3.41 -30.39
C ALA A 167 -26.93 -3.35 -31.51
N ASN A 168 -27.95 -2.51 -31.35
CA ASN A 168 -29.07 -2.36 -32.27
C ASN A 168 -28.94 -1.11 -33.18
N THR A 169 -27.83 -0.37 -33.15
CA THR A 169 -27.65 0.85 -33.95
C THR A 169 -26.65 0.67 -35.10
N THR A 170 -26.98 1.27 -36.25
CA THR A 170 -26.13 1.34 -37.45
C THR A 170 -24.98 2.35 -37.34
N THR A 171 -24.74 2.91 -36.15
CA THR A 171 -23.76 3.98 -35.92
C THR A 171 -22.34 3.57 -36.30
N THR A 172 -21.62 4.54 -36.85
CA THR A 172 -20.22 4.50 -37.29
C THR A 172 -19.27 4.09 -36.16
N GLN A 173 -18.22 3.33 -36.50
CA GLN A 173 -17.12 2.94 -35.61
C GLN A 173 -16.64 4.11 -34.72
N GLY A 174 -16.40 3.86 -33.43
CA GLY A 174 -15.86 4.88 -32.51
C GLY A 174 -16.37 4.80 -31.08
N LEU A 175 -16.10 5.84 -30.30
CA LEU A 175 -16.59 5.99 -28.92
C LEU A 175 -18.11 6.21 -28.94
N ILE A 176 -18.85 5.35 -28.22
CA ILE A 176 -20.32 5.40 -28.12
C ILE A 176 -20.73 6.20 -26.90
N ALA A 177 -20.10 5.94 -25.74
CA ALA A 177 -20.38 6.65 -24.51
C ALA A 177 -19.16 6.66 -23.60
N LYS A 178 -19.10 7.71 -22.76
CA LYS A 178 -18.08 7.91 -21.74
C LYS A 178 -18.74 8.55 -20.52
N VAL A 179 -18.56 7.94 -19.35
CA VAL A 179 -19.06 8.45 -18.07
C VAL A 179 -18.01 8.17 -16.98
N ALA A 180 -18.09 8.86 -15.86
CA ALA A 180 -17.26 8.55 -14.70
C ALA A 180 -18.10 8.22 -13.46
N SER A 181 -17.47 7.61 -12.47
CA SER A 181 -18.01 7.47 -11.12
C SER A 181 -16.93 7.74 -10.07
N ILE A 182 -17.34 8.22 -8.90
CA ILE A 182 -16.43 8.37 -7.77
C ILE A 182 -16.09 6.97 -7.23
N ARG A 183 -14.79 6.68 -7.10
CA ARG A 183 -14.28 5.42 -6.54
C ARG A 183 -13.69 5.62 -5.15
N ASN A 184 -12.86 6.65 -5.01
CA ASN A 184 -12.17 6.97 -3.76
C ASN A 184 -12.18 8.48 -3.54
N ILE A 185 -12.21 8.90 -2.28
CA ILE A 185 -11.98 10.30 -1.89
C ILE A 185 -10.89 10.32 -0.85
N TYR A 186 -9.94 11.22 -1.05
CA TYR A 186 -8.82 11.48 -0.17
C TYR A 186 -8.91 12.91 0.35
N LYS A 187 -8.64 13.09 1.63
CA LYS A 187 -8.53 14.40 2.29
C LYS A 187 -7.19 14.48 2.99
N ARG A 188 -6.32 15.38 2.54
CA ARG A 188 -5.00 15.62 3.13
C ARG A 188 -5.05 16.85 4.01
N ILE A 189 -4.72 16.68 5.29
CA ILE A 189 -4.70 17.71 6.33
C ILE A 189 -3.35 17.65 7.04
N GLY A 190 -2.39 18.45 6.57
CA GLY A 190 -1.00 18.31 6.99
C GLY A 190 -0.48 16.89 6.72
N ASP A 191 -0.01 16.23 7.78
CA ASP A 191 0.51 14.85 7.73
C ASP A 191 -0.57 13.76 7.88
N VAL A 192 -1.86 14.12 7.94
CA VAL A 192 -2.96 13.15 8.00
C VAL A 192 -3.65 13.04 6.64
N VAL A 193 -3.83 11.82 6.16
CA VAL A 193 -4.59 11.52 4.94
C VAL A 193 -5.76 10.60 5.29
N LEU A 194 -6.96 11.12 5.18
CA LEU A 194 -8.18 10.34 5.31
C LEU A 194 -8.64 9.87 3.93
N LYS A 195 -8.99 8.61 3.80
CA LYS A 195 -9.49 7.98 2.58
C LYS A 195 -10.79 7.24 2.86
N ILE A 196 -11.76 7.40 1.97
CA ILE A 196 -12.92 6.52 1.90
C ILE A 196 -13.09 5.98 0.48
N SER A 197 -13.49 4.72 0.36
CA SER A 197 -13.74 4.03 -0.91
C SER A 197 -15.17 3.53 -0.97
N TYR A 198 -15.81 3.64 -2.14
CA TYR A 198 -17.11 3.00 -2.38
C TYR A 198 -17.00 1.47 -2.48
N ILE A 199 -15.80 0.92 -2.69
CA ILE A 199 -15.58 -0.53 -2.78
C ILE A 199 -15.52 -1.14 -1.38
N ASP A 200 -14.58 -0.64 -0.56
CA ASP A 200 -14.33 -1.19 0.78
C ASP A 200 -15.32 -0.65 1.83
N ARG A 201 -15.96 0.49 1.55
CA ARG A 201 -16.92 1.18 2.42
C ARG A 201 -16.42 1.33 3.86
N THR A 202 -15.11 1.56 3.99
CA THR A 202 -14.36 1.68 5.24
C THR A 202 -13.50 2.93 5.16
N VAL A 203 -13.30 3.61 6.29
CA VAL A 203 -12.40 4.77 6.36
C VAL A 203 -10.99 4.28 6.66
N TYR A 204 -10.03 4.72 5.85
CA TYR A 204 -8.61 4.53 6.11
C TYR A 204 -7.98 5.87 6.45
N VAL A 205 -7.16 5.92 7.48
CA VAL A 205 -6.43 7.12 7.88
C VAL A 205 -4.95 6.80 7.87
N GLY A 206 -4.16 7.45 7.04
CA GLY A 206 -2.70 7.43 7.14
C GLY A 206 -2.22 8.65 7.92
N ALA A 207 -1.27 8.48 8.83
CA ALA A 207 -0.68 9.60 9.57
C ALA A 207 0.73 9.31 10.07
N THR A 208 1.49 10.37 10.34
CA THR A 208 2.77 10.30 11.08
C THR A 208 2.58 10.35 12.60
N ASN A 209 1.43 10.85 13.05
CA ASN A 209 1.06 10.97 14.45
C ASN A 209 -0.33 10.37 14.70
N LEU A 210 -0.41 9.39 15.61
CA LEU A 210 -1.67 8.73 15.96
C LEU A 210 -2.68 9.68 16.62
N THR A 211 -2.22 10.63 17.43
CA THR A 211 -3.09 11.56 18.16
C THR A 211 -3.86 12.44 17.18
N ASP A 212 -3.17 12.94 16.16
CA ASP A 212 -3.79 13.77 15.12
C ASP A 212 -4.78 12.96 14.27
N ALA A 213 -4.41 11.72 13.91
CA ALA A 213 -5.32 10.80 13.21
C ALA A 213 -6.62 10.57 14.00
N VAL A 214 -6.50 10.24 15.28
CA VAL A 214 -7.65 10.01 16.17
C VAL A 214 -8.50 11.28 16.31
N ALA A 215 -7.88 12.46 16.41
CA ALA A 215 -8.60 13.72 16.52
C ALA A 215 -9.51 13.98 15.29
N TYR A 216 -9.00 13.79 14.07
CA TYR A 216 -9.81 13.97 12.86
C TYR A 216 -10.91 12.91 12.71
N VAL A 217 -10.65 11.67 13.12
CA VAL A 217 -11.69 10.62 13.12
C VAL A 217 -12.80 10.97 14.11
N LYS A 218 -12.45 11.39 15.33
CA LYS A 218 -13.44 11.83 16.34
C LYS A 218 -14.26 13.02 15.85
N GLU A 219 -13.65 13.95 15.13
CA GLU A 219 -14.37 15.07 14.51
C GLU A 219 -15.38 14.59 13.46
N LEU A 220 -15.02 13.64 12.60
CA LEU A 220 -15.97 13.02 11.66
C LEU A 220 -17.12 12.32 12.40
N GLU A 221 -16.82 11.51 13.40
CA GLU A 221 -17.82 10.80 14.21
C GLU A 221 -18.75 11.77 14.93
N ARG A 222 -18.23 12.90 15.43
CA ARG A 222 -19.02 13.97 16.05
C ARG A 222 -19.98 14.61 15.07
N GLN A 223 -19.56 14.86 13.82
CA GLN A 223 -20.45 15.39 12.77
C GLN A 223 -21.52 14.39 12.36
N LEU A 224 -21.23 13.09 12.43
CA LEU A 224 -22.13 12.01 12.01
C LEU A 224 -23.00 11.47 13.15
N GLY A 225 -22.66 11.76 14.40
CA GLY A 225 -23.38 11.30 15.60
C GLY A 225 -23.22 9.80 15.90
N LYS A 226 -22.22 9.12 15.32
CA LYS A 226 -22.00 7.68 15.50
C LYS A 226 -20.55 7.26 15.26
N PRO A 227 -20.11 6.11 15.81
CA PRO A 227 -18.79 5.56 15.52
C PRO A 227 -18.67 5.07 14.07
N LEU A 228 -17.46 5.15 13.53
CA LEU A 228 -17.08 4.71 12.18
C LEU A 228 -16.17 3.47 12.24
N PRO A 229 -16.29 2.55 11.27
CA PRO A 229 -15.28 1.52 11.06
C PRO A 229 -14.04 2.15 10.42
N VAL A 230 -12.97 2.31 11.21
CA VAL A 230 -11.74 2.98 10.77
C VAL A 230 -10.50 2.10 10.97
N TYR A 231 -9.71 2.01 9.90
CA TYR A 231 -8.31 1.60 9.97
C TYR A 231 -7.41 2.84 10.06
N ILE A 232 -6.65 2.96 11.14
CA ILE A 232 -5.62 3.99 11.28
C ILE A 232 -4.25 3.36 11.03
N ARG A 233 -3.55 3.87 10.04
CA ARG A 233 -2.21 3.49 9.63
C ARG A 233 -1.24 4.56 10.11
N VAL A 234 -0.27 4.16 10.92
CA VAL A 234 0.74 5.06 11.48
C VAL A 234 2.11 4.63 10.98
N GLY A 235 2.83 5.57 10.39
CA GLY A 235 4.21 5.40 9.94
C GLY A 235 5.06 6.59 10.35
N SER A 236 6.38 6.51 10.23
CA SER A 236 7.23 7.60 10.72
C SER A 236 7.29 8.83 9.80
N TYR A 237 6.96 8.67 8.51
CA TYR A 237 7.07 9.72 7.50
C TYR A 237 6.28 9.36 6.25
N TRP A 238 5.98 10.37 5.42
CA TRP A 238 5.50 10.18 4.06
C TRP A 238 6.68 10.20 3.05
N VAL A 239 6.65 9.30 2.07
CA VAL A 239 7.56 9.29 0.91
C VAL A 239 6.72 9.25 -0.35
N SER A 240 6.63 10.40 -1.02
CA SER A 240 5.91 10.56 -2.28
C SER A 240 6.57 11.68 -3.09
N GLY A 241 6.38 11.68 -4.40
CA GLY A 241 6.81 12.78 -5.27
C GLY A 241 8.33 12.95 -5.25
N GLU A 242 8.82 14.16 -4.97
CA GLU A 242 10.25 14.49 -5.02
C GLU A 242 11.12 13.60 -4.13
N LYS A 243 10.64 13.23 -2.94
CA LYS A 243 11.42 12.36 -2.04
C LYS A 243 11.54 10.93 -2.56
N GLU A 244 10.48 10.41 -3.16
CA GLU A 244 10.49 9.08 -3.78
C GLU A 244 11.41 9.08 -5.00
N GLN A 245 11.27 10.10 -5.84
CA GLN A 245 12.12 10.31 -7.02
C GLN A 245 13.60 10.43 -6.63
N ALA A 246 13.92 11.19 -5.58
CA ALA A 246 15.29 11.32 -5.10
C ALA A 246 15.88 9.99 -4.60
N LEU A 247 15.08 9.12 -3.97
CA LEU A 247 15.54 7.77 -3.62
C LEU A 247 15.79 6.92 -4.86
N LEU A 248 14.92 6.98 -5.88
CA LEU A 248 15.07 6.25 -7.14
C LEU A 248 16.32 6.71 -7.91
N GLU A 249 16.55 8.01 -8.00
CA GLU A 249 17.76 8.59 -8.62
C GLU A 249 19.03 8.21 -7.86
N ALA A 250 18.98 8.22 -6.53
CA ALA A 250 20.08 7.76 -5.70
C ALA A 250 20.38 6.27 -5.91
N ALA A 251 19.35 5.44 -6.07
CA ALA A 251 19.51 4.01 -6.38
C ALA A 251 20.24 3.83 -7.72
N GLU A 252 19.78 4.48 -8.79
CA GLU A 252 20.42 4.41 -10.10
C GLU A 252 21.87 4.89 -10.09
N GLN A 253 22.17 6.00 -9.38
CA GLN A 253 23.53 6.51 -9.30
C GLN A 253 24.42 5.59 -8.46
N TRP A 254 23.92 5.11 -7.33
CA TRP A 254 24.64 4.16 -6.47
C TRP A 254 24.99 2.88 -7.23
N GLU A 255 24.05 2.33 -8.01
CA GLU A 255 24.25 1.16 -8.87
C GLU A 255 25.37 1.35 -9.89
N LYS A 256 25.43 2.54 -10.51
CA LYS A 256 26.50 2.92 -11.45
C LYS A 256 27.85 3.02 -10.75
N GLU A 257 27.90 3.62 -9.58
CA GLU A 257 29.14 3.77 -8.78
C GLU A 257 29.67 2.42 -8.29
N MET A 258 28.78 1.56 -7.79
CA MET A 258 29.14 0.25 -7.24
C MET A 258 29.28 -0.84 -8.30
N LYS A 259 28.87 -0.56 -9.54
CA LYS A 259 28.94 -1.48 -10.70
C LYS A 259 28.26 -2.83 -10.42
N THR A 260 27.11 -2.80 -9.76
CA THR A 260 26.38 -4.01 -9.36
C THR A 260 25.48 -4.55 -10.46
N VAL A 261 25.05 -3.69 -11.39
CA VAL A 261 24.05 -4.06 -12.41
C VAL A 261 24.66 -4.95 -13.48
N ARG A 262 24.03 -6.10 -13.69
CA ARG A 262 24.39 -7.05 -14.76
C ARG A 262 23.18 -7.36 -15.63
N VAL A 263 23.28 -7.02 -16.91
CA VAL A 263 22.28 -7.38 -17.92
C VAL A 263 22.58 -8.79 -18.42
N ILE A 264 21.61 -9.70 -18.28
CA ILE A 264 21.68 -11.06 -18.80
C ILE A 264 20.89 -11.08 -20.10
N THR A 265 21.55 -11.42 -21.20
CA THR A 265 20.95 -11.48 -22.54
C THR A 265 20.77 -12.93 -23.01
N GLU A 266 19.75 -13.16 -23.82
CA GLU A 266 19.53 -14.39 -24.57
C GLU A 266 19.39 -14.02 -26.05
N GLY A 267 20.46 -14.26 -26.81
CA GLY A 267 20.62 -13.66 -28.14
C GLY A 267 20.62 -12.13 -28.07
N ASN A 268 19.75 -11.49 -28.84
CA ASN A 268 19.63 -10.02 -28.91
C ASN A 268 18.58 -9.43 -27.94
N ARG A 269 18.05 -10.23 -27.01
CA ARG A 269 17.03 -9.78 -26.05
C ARG A 269 17.58 -9.78 -24.63
N THR A 270 17.29 -8.73 -23.88
CA THR A 270 17.49 -8.73 -22.42
C THR A 270 16.53 -9.74 -21.80
N LYS A 271 17.09 -10.74 -21.11
CA LYS A 271 16.35 -11.79 -20.39
C LYS A 271 16.11 -11.42 -18.93
N ALA A 272 17.10 -10.82 -18.29
CA ALA A 272 17.01 -10.39 -16.89
C ALA A 272 18.03 -9.28 -16.60
N VAL A 273 17.81 -8.55 -15.50
CA VAL A 273 18.74 -7.55 -14.97
C VAL A 273 18.96 -7.89 -13.51
N GLU A 274 20.21 -8.17 -13.11
CA GLU A 274 20.53 -8.44 -11.71
C GLU A 274 21.26 -7.26 -11.07
N GLY A 275 21.22 -7.19 -9.73
CA GLY A 275 22.08 -6.26 -8.98
C GLY A 275 21.57 -4.82 -8.94
N ILE A 276 20.26 -4.63 -9.05
CA ILE A 276 19.59 -3.34 -8.85
C ILE A 276 19.18 -3.16 -7.38
N VAL A 277 19.12 -1.93 -6.92
CA VAL A 277 18.59 -1.54 -5.62
C VAL A 277 17.07 -1.45 -5.73
N HIS A 278 16.35 -2.05 -4.77
CA HIS A 278 14.88 -1.96 -4.72
C HIS A 278 14.46 -1.00 -3.63
N ILE A 279 13.48 -0.16 -3.93
CA ILE A 279 12.82 0.73 -2.95
C ILE A 279 11.41 0.20 -2.79
N ILE A 280 11.13 -0.40 -1.63
CA ILE A 280 9.89 -1.11 -1.39
C ILE A 280 9.08 -0.39 -0.32
N HIS A 281 7.81 -0.19 -0.63
CA HIS A 281 6.80 0.33 0.28
C HIS A 281 6.03 -0.86 0.86
N PRO A 282 6.32 -1.26 2.11
CA PRO A 282 5.66 -2.41 2.74
C PRO A 282 4.21 -2.13 3.10
N SER A 283 3.85 -0.85 3.28
CA SER A 283 2.46 -0.44 3.38
C SER A 283 1.88 -0.23 1.99
N ALA A 284 0.59 -0.54 1.80
CA ALA A 284 -0.12 -0.13 0.61
C ALA A 284 -0.25 1.42 0.57
N GLY A 285 0.80 2.09 0.10
CA GLY A 285 0.87 3.54 -0.13
C GLY A 285 2.20 4.18 0.30
N ASP A 286 2.15 5.51 0.40
CA ASP A 286 3.32 6.38 0.54
C ASP A 286 3.75 6.58 2.00
N LEU A 287 3.19 5.81 2.94
CA LEU A 287 3.43 5.94 4.38
C LEU A 287 4.52 4.96 4.80
N GLY A 288 5.61 5.50 5.34
CA GLY A 288 6.81 4.74 5.71
C GLY A 288 6.61 3.77 6.89
N PRO A 289 7.63 2.96 7.19
CA PRO A 289 8.97 3.07 6.64
C PRO A 289 9.11 2.45 5.25
N VAL A 290 10.04 2.99 4.48
CA VAL A 290 10.47 2.47 3.18
C VAL A 290 11.64 1.51 3.43
N VAL A 291 11.66 0.40 2.71
CA VAL A 291 12.71 -0.61 2.76
C VAL A 291 13.59 -0.48 1.52
N VAL A 292 14.87 -0.21 1.71
CA VAL A 292 15.86 -0.15 0.61
C VAL A 292 16.66 -1.44 0.58
N VAL A 293 16.56 -2.19 -0.51
CA VAL A 293 17.22 -3.49 -0.69
C VAL A 293 18.42 -3.33 -1.61
N PHE A 294 19.62 -3.49 -1.08
CA PHE A 294 20.86 -3.47 -1.84
C PHE A 294 21.30 -4.88 -2.21
N PRO A 295 21.91 -5.07 -3.40
CA PRO A 295 22.67 -6.26 -3.68
C PRO A 295 23.98 -6.31 -2.88
N TYR A 296 24.54 -7.50 -2.74
CA TYR A 296 25.92 -7.68 -2.27
C TYR A 296 26.91 -7.13 -3.28
N VAL A 297 27.64 -6.08 -2.89
CA VAL A 297 28.79 -5.60 -3.66
C VAL A 297 29.87 -6.68 -3.63
N ASN A 298 30.32 -7.12 -4.81
CA ASN A 298 31.26 -8.22 -5.00
C ASN A 298 30.77 -9.61 -4.53
N GLY A 299 29.46 -9.79 -4.30
CA GLY A 299 28.87 -11.08 -3.96
C GLY A 299 29.12 -11.56 -2.51
N THR A 300 29.65 -10.71 -1.64
CA THR A 300 29.87 -11.03 -0.22
C THR A 300 28.95 -10.25 0.71
N PRO A 301 28.51 -10.85 1.83
CA PRO A 301 27.73 -10.14 2.84
C PRO A 301 28.55 -9.00 3.43
N PRO A 302 27.98 -7.78 3.57
CA PRO A 302 28.71 -6.67 4.16
C PRO A 302 28.87 -6.84 5.68
N ASP A 303 30.08 -6.53 6.17
CA ASP A 303 30.28 -6.22 7.58
C ASP A 303 29.67 -4.84 7.94
N GLU A 304 29.64 -4.50 9.23
CA GLU A 304 29.04 -3.24 9.70
C GLU A 304 29.69 -2.01 9.05
N GLY A 305 31.03 -1.98 8.94
CA GLY A 305 31.76 -0.86 8.35
C GLY A 305 31.47 -0.69 6.86
N THR A 306 31.35 -1.79 6.12
CA THR A 306 30.96 -1.79 4.72
C THR A 306 29.51 -1.37 4.55
N ALA A 307 28.58 -1.93 5.34
CA ALA A 307 27.18 -1.54 5.31
C ALA A 307 27.02 -0.03 5.57
N LYS A 308 27.70 0.50 6.60
CA LYS A 308 27.68 1.93 6.92
C LYS A 308 28.19 2.80 5.77
N ARG A 309 29.27 2.41 5.11
CA ARG A 309 29.81 3.12 3.94
C ARG A 309 28.84 3.10 2.75
N LEU A 310 28.30 1.93 2.43
CA LEU A 310 27.40 1.74 1.29
C LEU A 310 26.07 2.50 1.48
N VAL A 311 25.47 2.38 2.67
CA VAL A 311 24.24 3.10 3.02
C VAL A 311 24.50 4.59 3.17
N GLY A 312 25.64 4.98 3.74
CA GLY A 312 26.07 6.37 3.83
C GLY A 312 26.14 7.04 2.46
N ARG A 313 26.74 6.36 1.47
CA ARG A 313 26.81 6.87 0.10
C ARG A 313 25.43 7.01 -0.53
N PHE A 314 24.53 6.04 -0.34
CA PHE A 314 23.17 6.13 -0.85
C PHE A 314 22.41 7.33 -0.25
N VAL A 315 22.51 7.53 1.06
CA VAL A 315 21.88 8.69 1.75
C VAL A 315 22.46 10.02 1.26
N GLU A 316 23.76 10.09 1.02
CA GLU A 316 24.41 11.26 0.44
C GLU A 316 23.84 11.59 -0.95
N LEU A 317 23.70 10.57 -1.81
CA LEU A 317 23.13 10.71 -3.15
C LEU A 317 21.66 11.12 -3.12
N ALA A 318 20.86 10.56 -2.20
CA ALA A 318 19.46 10.94 -2.04
C ALA A 318 19.29 12.36 -1.49
N GLY A 319 20.31 12.92 -0.85
CA GLY A 319 20.24 14.24 -0.21
C GLY A 319 19.40 14.29 1.07
N PHE A 320 18.81 13.17 1.50
CA PHE A 320 18.08 13.04 2.76
C PHE A 320 18.11 11.60 3.28
N CYS A 321 17.79 11.42 4.57
CA CYS A 321 17.64 10.10 5.18
C CYS A 321 16.22 9.96 5.75
N PRO A 322 15.40 9.04 5.23
CA PRO A 322 14.13 8.67 5.87
C PRO A 322 14.39 8.12 7.27
N GLN A 323 13.60 8.51 8.28
CA GLN A 323 13.83 8.08 9.67
C GLN A 323 12.64 7.31 10.26
N PRO A 324 12.80 6.04 10.64
CA PRO A 324 14.01 5.22 10.49
C PRO A 324 14.26 4.81 9.03
N LEU A 325 15.54 4.65 8.65
CA LEU A 325 15.89 4.04 7.38
C LEU A 325 16.04 2.54 7.57
N VAL A 326 15.26 1.77 6.83
CA VAL A 326 15.33 0.31 6.83
C VAL A 326 16.10 -0.15 5.60
N VAL A 327 17.15 -0.93 5.83
CA VAL A 327 18.01 -1.43 4.76
C VAL A 327 18.14 -2.95 4.83
N GLU A 328 18.01 -3.61 3.69
CA GLU A 328 18.34 -5.01 3.54
C GLU A 328 19.48 -5.20 2.53
N PHE A 329 20.40 -6.13 2.80
CA PHE A 329 21.43 -6.54 1.84
C PHE A 329 21.18 -7.99 1.42
N TRP A 330 21.06 -8.21 0.11
CA TRP A 330 20.69 -9.49 -0.48
C TRP A 330 21.79 -10.02 -1.41
N PRO A 331 22.05 -11.35 -1.44
CA PRO A 331 23.02 -11.94 -2.34
C PRO A 331 22.74 -11.68 -3.83
N LYS A 332 21.46 -11.56 -4.19
CA LYS A 332 20.99 -11.26 -5.54
C LYS A 332 19.70 -10.46 -5.48
N THR A 333 19.57 -9.48 -6.38
CA THR A 333 18.38 -8.64 -6.59
C THR A 333 18.06 -8.56 -8.08
N GLY A 334 16.82 -8.19 -8.46
CA GLY A 334 16.42 -7.96 -9.87
C GLY A 334 16.13 -9.21 -10.71
N VAL A 335 16.30 -10.42 -10.16
CA VAL A 335 16.26 -11.68 -10.92
C VAL A 335 14.83 -12.26 -11.05
N GLU A 336 13.83 -11.43 -11.33
CA GLU A 336 12.41 -11.85 -11.36
C GLU A 336 12.10 -12.93 -12.41
N TYR A 337 12.97 -13.13 -13.41
CA TYR A 337 12.75 -14.08 -14.51
C TYR A 337 13.61 -15.36 -14.49
N LEU A 338 14.63 -15.49 -13.62
CA LEU A 338 15.45 -16.72 -13.54
C LEU A 338 15.28 -17.48 -12.22
N VAL A 339 14.84 -16.80 -11.17
CA VAL A 339 14.45 -17.45 -9.92
C VAL A 339 12.99 -17.82 -10.07
N GLY A 340 12.71 -19.10 -10.37
CA GLY A 340 11.34 -19.60 -10.45
C GLY A 340 10.54 -19.09 -9.26
N ARG A 341 9.39 -18.45 -9.53
CA ARG A 341 8.48 -17.92 -8.50
C ARG A 341 8.44 -18.92 -7.36
N ALA A 342 8.91 -18.52 -6.18
CA ALA A 342 8.68 -19.30 -4.98
C ALA A 342 7.17 -19.57 -4.93
N ASN A 343 6.79 -20.84 -4.89
CA ASN A 343 5.39 -21.23 -4.92
C ASN A 343 4.78 -20.94 -3.53
N TYR A 344 4.46 -19.68 -3.28
CA TYR A 344 3.87 -19.18 -2.04
C TYR A 344 2.49 -19.80 -1.74
N ALA A 345 1.90 -20.55 -2.69
CA ALA A 345 0.72 -21.38 -2.44
C ALA A 345 0.95 -22.40 -1.31
N SER A 346 2.20 -22.78 -1.02
CA SER A 346 2.54 -23.67 0.10
C SER A 346 2.59 -22.99 1.47
N TYR A 347 2.56 -21.66 1.54
CA TYR A 347 2.42 -20.88 2.80
C TYR A 347 1.00 -20.36 3.04
N ALA A 348 0.11 -20.52 2.05
CA ALA A 348 -1.26 -20.02 2.07
C ALA A 348 -2.30 -21.05 2.55
N VAL A 349 -2.03 -21.86 3.60
CA VAL A 349 -3.04 -22.69 4.29
C VAL A 349 -2.59 -22.98 5.75
N PRO A 350 -3.41 -22.83 6.81
CA PRO A 350 -4.37 -21.77 7.16
C PRO A 350 -4.13 -21.25 8.60
N ILE A 351 -3.86 -19.95 8.80
CA ILE A 351 -3.85 -19.34 10.16
C ILE A 351 -5.24 -19.42 10.83
N ILE A 352 -6.29 -19.78 10.08
CA ILE A 352 -7.68 -19.93 10.55
C ILE A 352 -7.89 -21.19 11.42
N ALA A 353 -7.06 -22.24 11.32
CA ALA A 353 -7.27 -23.47 12.10
C ALA A 353 -6.84 -23.36 13.58
N LEU A 354 -5.93 -22.44 13.92
CA LEU A 354 -5.36 -22.35 15.28
C LEU A 354 -6.14 -21.42 16.22
N ALA A 355 -6.89 -20.43 15.71
CA ALA A 355 -7.80 -19.64 16.53
C ALA A 355 -8.95 -20.50 17.08
N VAL A 356 -9.46 -21.45 16.29
CA VAL A 356 -10.51 -22.39 16.71
C VAL A 356 -9.96 -23.43 17.71
N ALA A 357 -8.73 -23.90 17.54
CA ALA A 357 -8.10 -24.84 18.47
C ALA A 357 -7.81 -24.22 19.85
N ALA A 358 -7.37 -22.95 19.90
CA ALA A 358 -7.14 -22.24 21.15
C ALA A 358 -8.44 -21.97 21.93
N LEU A 359 -9.52 -21.62 21.24
CA LEU A 359 -10.85 -21.43 21.83
C LEU A 359 -11.49 -22.76 22.29
N ALA A 360 -11.26 -23.87 21.56
CA ALA A 360 -11.72 -25.20 21.98
C ALA A 360 -10.97 -25.72 23.21
N ALA A 361 -9.65 -25.51 23.30
CA ALA A 361 -8.84 -25.90 24.45
C ALA A 361 -9.21 -25.11 25.73
N LEU A 362 -9.55 -23.82 25.59
CA LEU A 362 -10.01 -22.99 26.71
C LEU A 362 -11.43 -23.38 27.21
N ARG A 363 -12.30 -23.90 26.34
CA ARG A 363 -13.61 -24.43 26.73
C ARG A 363 -13.53 -25.81 27.38
N LEU A 364 -12.61 -26.67 26.94
CA LEU A 364 -12.40 -28.00 27.54
C LEU A 364 -11.76 -27.94 28.94
N LYS A 365 -10.96 -26.90 29.23
CA LYS A 365 -10.37 -26.70 30.57
C LYS A 365 -11.32 -26.07 31.59
N ARG A 366 -12.51 -25.63 31.15
CA ARG A 366 -13.55 -25.01 32.00
C ARG A 366 -14.73 -25.96 32.31
N ARG A 367 -14.66 -27.22 31.88
CA ARG A 367 -15.61 -28.28 32.27
C ARG A 367 -14.99 -29.20 33.30
#